data_AF-A0A9X1X4C0-F1
#
_entry.id   AF-A0A9X1X4C0-F1
#
_cell.length_a   1.000
_cell.length_b   1.000
_cell.length_c   1.000
_cell.angle_alpha   90.00
_cell.angle_beta   90.00
_cell.angle_gamma   90.00
#
_symmetry.space_group_name_H-M   'P 1'
#
loop_
_entity.id
_entity.type
_entity.pdbx_description
1 polymer ?
#
loop_
_entity_poly.entity_id
_entity_poly.type
_entity_poly.pdbx_seq_one_letter_code
_entity_poly.pdbx_strand_id
1 'polypeptide(L)'
;MTFNFPAKYKGIILYGISLALILILLKWIEWQFIIVDNLFEIYAGIIAVIFTSLGIWLATRLSKPKTVVIEKQVIVRDTEFILNEAMMNELGISRRELEVLQLMASGLSNQQIADRLFVSLNTVKTHSSNLFGKLDVKRRTQAIEKAKRLKLLP
;
A
#
# COMPACT_ATOMS: atom_id res chain seq x y z
N MET A 1 -52.65 -47.60 -33.50
CA MET A 1 -52.39 -47.57 -34.96
C MET A 1 -50.99 -48.13 -35.17
N THR A 2 -50.88 -49.44 -35.42
CA THR A 2 -49.59 -50.12 -35.60
C THR A 2 -49.06 -49.77 -36.99
N PHE A 3 -48.04 -48.91 -37.05
CA PHE A 3 -47.36 -48.54 -38.30
C PHE A 3 -46.60 -49.78 -38.82
N ASN A 4 -47.24 -50.54 -39.70
CA ASN A 4 -46.66 -51.72 -40.30
C ASN A 4 -45.77 -51.27 -41.48
N PHE A 5 -44.51 -50.92 -41.18
CA PHE A 5 -43.57 -50.47 -42.21
C PHE A 5 -43.29 -51.60 -43.21
N PRO A 6 -43.48 -51.38 -44.53
CA PRO A 6 -43.24 -52.41 -45.52
C PRO A 6 -41.78 -52.87 -45.46
N ALA A 7 -41.57 -54.19 -45.40
CA ALA A 7 -40.27 -54.82 -45.20
C ALA A 7 -39.18 -54.37 -46.20
N LYS A 8 -39.59 -53.81 -47.35
CA LYS A 8 -38.74 -53.27 -48.41
C LYS A 8 -37.82 -52.12 -47.97
N TYR A 9 -38.19 -51.32 -46.97
CA TYR A 9 -37.38 -50.16 -46.52
C TYR A 9 -36.59 -50.39 -45.23
N LYS A 10 -36.72 -51.57 -44.60
CA LYS A 10 -36.05 -51.88 -43.32
C LYS A 10 -34.52 -51.72 -43.40
N GLY A 11 -33.91 -52.11 -44.53
CA GLY A 11 -32.47 -51.94 -44.75
C GLY A 11 -32.06 -50.47 -44.78
N ILE A 12 -32.78 -49.63 -45.53
CA ILE A 12 -32.49 -48.20 -45.67
C ILE A 12 -32.59 -47.48 -44.32
N ILE A 13 -33.60 -47.83 -43.51
CA ILE A 13 -33.78 -47.28 -42.15
C ILE A 13 -32.63 -47.72 -41.24
N LEU A 14 -32.18 -48.97 -41.32
CA LEU A 14 -31.07 -49.49 -40.52
C LEU A 14 -29.75 -48.77 -40.85
N TYR A 15 -29.46 -48.56 -42.13
CA TYR A 15 -28.28 -47.80 -42.54
C TYR A 15 -28.36 -46.32 -42.15
N GLY A 16 -29.54 -45.71 -42.23
CA GLY A 16 -29.76 -44.34 -41.78
C GLY A 16 -29.52 -44.16 -40.27
N ILE A 17 -30.03 -45.09 -39.45
CA ILE A 17 -29.81 -45.10 -38.01
C ILE A 17 -28.33 -45.32 -37.69
N SER A 18 -27.69 -46.27 -38.38
CA SER A 18 -26.25 -46.54 -38.19
C SER A 18 -25.40 -45.31 -38.54
N LEU A 19 -25.70 -44.60 -39.63
CA LEU A 19 -25.00 -43.38 -40.03
C LEU A 19 -25.21 -42.25 -39.01
N ALA A 20 -26.44 -42.04 -38.54
CA ALA A 20 -26.72 -41.04 -37.52
C ALA A 20 -25.97 -41.33 -36.21
N LEU A 21 -25.89 -42.61 -35.82
CA LEU A 21 -25.18 -43.05 -34.62
C LEU A 21 -23.67 -42.85 -34.75
N ILE A 22 -23.09 -43.14 -35.92
CA ILE A 22 -21.68 -42.85 -36.24
C ILE A 22 -21.40 -41.35 -36.18
N LEU A 23 -22.26 -40.51 -36.75
CA LEU A 23 -22.08 -39.06 -36.72
C LEU A 23 -22.15 -38.50 -35.30
N ILE A 24 -23.09 -38.99 -34.49
CA ILE A 24 -23.19 -38.60 -33.07
C ILE A 24 -21.93 -39.02 -32.31
N LEU A 25 -21.43 -40.24 -32.55
CA LEU A 25 -20.21 -40.74 -31.93
C LEU A 25 -18.98 -39.91 -32.33
N LEU A 26 -18.85 -39.57 -33.61
CA LEU A 26 -17.74 -38.78 -34.14
C LEU A 26 -17.74 -37.37 -33.54
N LYS A 27 -18.92 -36.74 -33.45
CA LYS A 27 -19.08 -35.42 -32.84
C LYS A 27 -18.83 -35.44 -31.33
N TRP A 28 -19.17 -36.54 -30.65
CA TRP A 28 -18.83 -36.74 -29.23
C TRP A 28 -17.32 -36.79 -29.03
N ILE A 29 -16.60 -37.52 -29.90
CA ILE A 29 -15.13 -37.63 -29.86
C ILE A 29 -14.47 -36.28 -30.12
N GLU A 30 -14.95 -35.50 -31.10
CA GLU A 30 -14.43 -34.15 -31.35
C GLU A 30 -14.64 -33.23 -30.15
N TRP A 31 -15.82 -33.29 -29.52
CA TRP A 31 -16.07 -32.52 -28.30
C TRP A 31 -15.06 -32.87 -27.20
N GLN A 32 -14.82 -34.17 -27.01
CA GLN A 32 -13.86 -34.62 -26.00
C GLN A 32 -12.42 -34.23 -26.35
N PHE A 33 -12.03 -34.32 -27.63
CA PHE A 33 -10.70 -33.96 -28.10
C PHE A 33 -10.43 -32.44 -27.99
N ILE A 34 -11.41 -31.61 -28.36
CA ILE A 34 -11.35 -30.14 -28.22
C ILE A 34 -11.19 -29.73 -26.75
N ILE A 35 -11.87 -30.44 -25.84
CA ILE A 35 -11.70 -30.20 -24.41
C ILE A 35 -10.29 -30.58 -23.97
N VAL A 36 -9.78 -31.75 -24.35
CA VAL A 36 -8.48 -32.30 -23.89
C VAL A 36 -7.28 -31.47 -24.37
N ASP A 37 -7.25 -31.08 -25.66
CA ASP A 37 -6.12 -30.29 -26.21
C ASP A 37 -6.09 -28.86 -25.66
N ASN A 38 -7.26 -28.28 -25.36
CA ASN A 38 -7.37 -26.91 -24.84
C ASN A 38 -7.53 -26.85 -23.30
N LEU A 39 -7.37 -27.97 -22.58
CA LEU A 39 -7.49 -28.01 -21.12
C LEU A 39 -6.58 -26.94 -20.50
N PHE A 40 -5.32 -26.86 -20.96
CA PHE A 40 -4.35 -25.89 -20.43
C PHE A 40 -4.79 -24.43 -20.62
N GLU A 41 -5.37 -24.09 -21.78
CA GLU A 41 -5.85 -22.73 -22.05
C GLU A 41 -7.08 -22.39 -21.20
N ILE A 42 -8.01 -23.34 -21.04
CA ILE A 42 -9.20 -23.19 -20.21
C ILE A 42 -8.82 -23.06 -18.73
N TYR A 43 -7.91 -23.90 -18.23
CA TYR A 43 -7.40 -23.80 -16.85
C TYR A 43 -6.67 -22.49 -16.62
N ALA A 44 -5.80 -22.06 -17.53
CA ALA A 44 -5.12 -20.78 -17.45
C ALA A 44 -6.11 -19.61 -17.42
N GLY A 45 -7.17 -19.66 -18.23
CA GLY A 45 -8.25 -18.67 -18.23
C GLY A 45 -8.99 -18.60 -16.89
N ILE A 46 -9.40 -19.75 -16.34
CA ILE A 46 -10.08 -19.81 -15.03
C ILE A 46 -9.15 -19.28 -13.92
N ILE A 47 -7.89 -19.69 -13.92
CA ILE A 47 -6.89 -19.21 -12.95
C ILE A 47 -6.72 -17.69 -13.07
N ALA A 48 -6.59 -17.15 -14.29
CA ALA A 48 -6.44 -15.72 -14.52
C ALA A 48 -7.64 -14.92 -13.97
N VAL A 49 -8.87 -15.39 -14.16
CA VAL A 49 -10.08 -14.76 -13.62
C VAL A 49 -10.08 -14.78 -12.09
N ILE A 50 -9.71 -15.91 -11.48
CA ILE A 50 -9.61 -16.05 -10.02
C ILE A 50 -8.56 -15.08 -9.47
N PHE A 51 -7.35 -15.06 -10.03
CA PHE A 51 -6.26 -14.20 -9.58
C PHE A 51 -6.56 -12.71 -9.79
N THR A 52 -7.20 -12.34 -10.90
CA THR A 52 -7.60 -10.95 -11.16
C THR A 52 -8.64 -10.49 -10.14
N SER A 53 -9.65 -11.33 -9.87
CA SER A 53 -10.69 -11.05 -8.88
C SER A 53 -10.12 -10.97 -7.46
N LEU A 54 -9.27 -11.93 -7.09
CA LEU A 54 -8.58 -11.97 -5.80
C LEU A 54 -7.65 -10.76 -5.63
N GLY A 55 -6.91 -10.39 -6.67
CA GLY A 55 -5.99 -9.25 -6.66
C GLY A 55 -6.72 -7.93 -6.44
N ILE A 56 -7.82 -7.68 -7.16
CA ILE A 56 -8.65 -6.47 -6.98
C ILE A 56 -9.24 -6.43 -5.57
N TRP A 57 -9.76 -7.56 -5.08
CA TRP A 57 -10.32 -7.65 -3.73
C TRP A 57 -9.25 -7.45 -2.65
N LEU A 58 -8.07 -8.05 -2.82
CA LEU A 58 -6.98 -7.92 -1.86
C LEU A 58 -6.38 -6.51 -1.88
N ALA A 59 -6.24 -5.91 -3.07
CA ALA A 59 -5.80 -4.53 -3.24
C ALA A 59 -6.71 -3.56 -2.50
N THR A 60 -8.04 -3.72 -2.63
CA THR A 60 -9.00 -2.88 -1.91
C THR A 60 -9.06 -3.20 -0.40
N ARG A 61 -8.83 -4.45 0.01
CA ARG A 61 -8.86 -4.86 1.41
C ARG A 61 -7.63 -4.44 2.22
N LEU A 62 -6.46 -4.42 1.60
CA LEU A 62 -5.19 -4.07 2.24
C LEU A 62 -4.77 -2.61 2.00
N SER A 63 -5.21 -1.99 0.90
CA SER A 63 -4.97 -0.57 0.65
C SER A 63 -5.97 0.27 1.45
N LYS A 64 -5.79 0.30 2.77
CA LYS A 64 -6.08 1.54 3.49
C LYS A 64 -4.91 2.47 3.16
N PRO A 65 -5.06 3.50 2.32
CA PRO A 65 -4.02 4.50 2.22
C PRO A 65 -3.81 5.05 3.63
N LYS A 66 -2.70 4.68 4.25
CA LYS A 66 -2.12 5.43 5.36
C LYS A 66 -1.48 6.68 4.78
N THR A 67 -2.24 7.42 3.98
CA THR A 67 -2.04 8.84 3.87
C THR A 67 -2.48 9.36 5.22
N VAL A 68 -1.51 9.53 6.11
CA VAL A 68 -1.53 10.66 7.02
C VAL A 68 -1.57 11.88 6.08
N VAL A 69 -2.76 12.17 5.56
CA VAL A 69 -3.16 13.55 5.34
C VAL A 69 -2.98 14.11 6.73
N ILE A 70 -1.86 14.81 6.92
CA ILE A 70 -1.75 15.84 7.93
C ILE A 70 -2.88 16.77 7.53
N GLU A 71 -4.08 16.44 8.00
CA GLU A 71 -5.21 17.32 7.97
C GLU A 71 -4.70 18.47 8.79
N LYS A 72 -4.31 19.52 8.07
CA LYS A 72 -4.07 20.84 8.58
C LYS A 72 -5.42 21.32 9.12
N GLN A 73 -5.91 20.71 10.19
CA GLN A 73 -6.62 21.45 11.21
C GLN A 73 -5.52 22.19 11.97
N VAL A 74 -5.04 23.24 11.29
CA VAL A 74 -4.54 24.43 11.94
C VAL A 74 -5.73 24.93 12.74
N ILE A 75 -5.87 24.39 13.95
CA ILE A 75 -6.43 25.15 15.05
C ILE A 75 -5.39 26.25 15.25
N VAL A 76 -5.55 27.37 14.52
CA VAL A 76 -5.09 28.67 15.01
C VAL A 76 -5.94 28.92 16.26
N ARG A 77 -5.60 28.23 17.35
CA ARG A 77 -5.77 28.87 18.64
C ARG A 77 -4.60 29.83 18.65
N ASP A 78 -4.91 31.10 18.50
CA ASP A 78 -4.09 32.21 18.97
C ASP A 78 -3.88 32.10 20.49
N THR A 79 -3.34 30.97 20.95
CA THR A 79 -2.47 31.00 22.11
C THR A 79 -1.12 31.33 21.50
N GLU A 80 -0.77 32.62 21.51
CA GLU A 80 0.61 33.03 21.33
C GLU A 80 1.49 32.07 22.13
N PHE A 81 2.28 31.26 21.43
CA PHE A 81 3.26 30.43 22.09
C PHE A 81 4.32 31.38 22.64
N ILE A 82 4.19 31.73 23.91
CA ILE A 82 5.18 32.55 24.62
C ILE A 82 6.34 31.60 24.94
N LEU A 83 7.44 31.77 24.20
CA LEU A 83 8.70 31.10 24.48
C LEU A 83 9.09 31.37 25.94
N ASN A 84 9.33 30.32 26.71
CA ASN A 84 9.81 30.48 28.08
C ASN A 84 11.30 30.88 28.07
N GLU A 85 11.57 32.17 27.86
CA GLU A 85 12.93 32.73 27.81
C GLU A 85 13.69 32.51 29.12
N ALA A 86 13.00 32.52 30.26
CA ALA A 86 13.60 32.22 31.56
C ALA A 86 14.18 30.80 31.60
N MET A 87 13.42 29.81 31.13
CA MET A 87 13.87 28.42 31.07
C MET A 87 14.98 28.20 30.03
N MET A 88 14.91 28.92 28.90
CA MET A 88 15.97 28.91 27.89
C MET A 88 17.31 29.39 28.48
N ASN A 89 17.27 30.49 29.24
CA ASN A 89 18.44 31.06 29.90
C ASN A 89 18.94 30.19 31.06
N GLU A 90 18.04 29.62 31.87
CA GLU A 90 18.39 28.71 32.97
C GLU A 90 19.16 27.48 32.47
N LEU A 91 18.74 26.91 31.33
CA LEU A 91 19.41 25.78 30.69
C LEU A 91 20.60 26.19 29.81
N GLY A 92 20.87 27.48 29.67
CA GLY A 92 21.94 28.01 28.82
C GLY A 92 21.80 27.66 27.34
N ILE A 93 20.56 27.49 26.83
CA ILE A 93 20.30 27.14 25.44
C ILE A 93 20.50 28.38 24.56
N SER A 94 21.38 28.27 23.57
CA SER A 94 21.63 29.35 22.62
C SER A 94 20.51 29.45 21.58
N ARG A 95 20.36 30.63 20.98
CA ARG A 95 19.42 30.85 19.87
C ARG A 95 19.61 29.85 18.73
N ARG A 96 20.86 29.51 18.41
CA ARG A 96 21.16 28.58 17.34
C ARG A 96 20.78 27.13 17.67
N GLU A 97 20.95 26.72 18.92
CA GLU A 97 20.49 25.41 19.39
C GLU A 97 18.96 25.33 19.41
N LEU A 98 18.27 26.43 19.75
CA LEU A 98 16.82 26.53 19.68
C LEU A 98 16.31 26.43 18.25
N GLU A 99 16.92 27.13 17.29
CA GLU A 99 16.57 27.02 15.87
C GLU A 99 16.72 25.58 15.36
N VAL A 100 17.84 24.93 15.69
CA VAL A 100 18.06 23.52 15.36
C VAL A 100 16.95 22.66 15.98
N LEU A 101 16.60 22.87 17.24
CA LEU A 101 15.53 22.15 17.94
C LEU A 101 14.15 22.34 17.28
N GLN A 102 13.81 23.54 16.84
CA GLN A 102 12.56 23.85 16.14
C GLN A 102 12.48 23.14 14.78
N LEU A 103 13.57 23.18 14.02
CA LEU A 103 13.65 22.45 12.74
C LEU A 103 13.63 20.94 12.96
N MET A 104 14.21 20.46 14.07
CA MET A 104 14.10 19.05 14.45
C MET A 104 12.66 18.64 14.75
N ALA A 105 11.93 19.48 15.49
CA ALA A 105 10.52 19.25 15.82
C ALA A 105 9.62 19.28 14.57
N SER A 106 10.02 20.04 13.55
CA SER A 106 9.37 20.08 12.23
C SER A 106 9.66 18.84 11.37
N GLY A 107 10.44 17.87 11.87
CA GLY A 107 10.72 16.61 11.17
C GLY A 107 11.89 16.64 10.18
N LEU A 108 12.65 17.74 10.11
CA LEU A 108 13.75 17.88 9.15
C LEU A 108 14.97 17.02 9.52
N SER A 109 15.57 16.33 8.56
CA SER A 109 16.83 15.61 8.76
C SER A 109 17.99 16.57 9.04
N ASN A 110 19.07 16.09 9.68
CA ASN A 110 20.22 16.95 9.99
C ASN A 110 20.86 17.57 8.73
N GLN A 111 20.77 16.89 7.58
CA GLN A 111 21.22 17.44 6.29
C GLN A 111 20.33 18.61 5.85
N GLN A 112 19.01 18.43 5.86
CA GLN A 112 18.07 19.51 5.51
C GLN A 112 18.15 20.70 6.48
N ILE A 113 18.43 20.45 7.76
CA ILE A 113 18.69 21.50 8.75
C ILE A 113 19.96 22.25 8.37
N ALA A 114 21.04 21.55 8.02
CA ALA A 114 22.30 22.15 7.61
C ALA A 114 22.12 23.06 6.38
N ASP A 115 21.39 22.58 5.37
CA ASP A 115 21.09 23.31 4.15
C ASP A 115 20.26 24.58 4.45
N ARG A 116 19.21 24.47 5.28
CA ARG A 116 18.33 25.58 5.62
C ARG A 116 19.01 26.65 6.48
N LEU A 117 19.93 26.21 7.32
CA LEU A 117 20.67 27.06 8.23
C LEU A 117 21.98 27.59 7.62
N PHE A 118 22.31 27.21 6.37
CA PHE A 118 23.55 27.54 5.67
C PHE A 118 24.82 27.18 6.47
N VAL A 119 24.83 26.00 7.10
CA VAL A 119 25.95 25.49 7.89
C VAL A 119 26.30 24.06 7.47
N SER A 120 27.44 23.55 7.93
CA SER A 120 27.82 22.15 7.66
C SER A 120 26.98 21.16 8.48
N LEU A 121 26.84 19.93 7.98
CA LEU A 121 26.21 18.83 8.72
C LEU A 121 26.88 18.59 10.08
N ASN A 122 28.20 18.74 10.15
CA ASN A 122 28.95 18.57 11.39
C ASN A 122 28.57 19.64 12.43
N THR A 123 28.43 20.89 11.99
CA THR A 123 27.98 22.00 12.84
C THR A 123 26.60 21.70 13.45
N VAL A 124 25.65 21.19 12.66
CA VAL A 124 24.34 20.78 13.16
C VAL A 124 24.46 19.66 14.19
N LYS A 125 25.30 18.64 13.94
CA LYS A 125 25.54 17.54 14.90
C LYS A 125 26.12 18.06 16.22
N THR A 126 27.07 19.00 16.16
CA THR A 126 27.63 19.63 17.36
C THR A 126 26.58 20.40 18.15
N HIS A 127 25.79 21.26 17.50
CA HIS A 127 24.68 21.96 18.16
C HIS A 127 23.66 20.97 18.77
N SER A 128 23.36 19.88 18.06
CA SER A 128 22.47 18.83 18.55
C SER A 128 23.02 18.15 19.80
N SER A 129 24.30 17.81 19.80
CA SER A 129 24.96 17.15 20.93
C SER A 129 25.00 18.05 22.16
N ASN A 130 25.35 19.32 22.00
CA ASN A 130 25.38 20.29 23.09
C ASN A 130 23.98 20.52 23.66
N LEU A 131 22.98 20.67 22.79
CA LEU A 131 21.58 20.77 23.18
C LEU A 131 21.11 19.54 23.94
N PHE A 132 21.45 18.34 23.49
CA PHE A 132 21.07 17.10 24.17
C PHE A 132 21.71 16.98 25.55
N GLY A 133 22.96 17.44 25.70
CA GLY A 133 23.62 17.56 27.00
C GLY A 133 22.89 18.53 27.93
N LYS A 134 22.54 19.73 27.45
CA LYS A 134 21.80 20.75 28.22
C LYS A 134 20.39 20.30 28.62
N LEU A 135 19.74 19.57 27.73
CA LEU A 135 18.42 18.98 28.00
C LEU A 135 18.52 17.66 28.78
N ASP A 136 19.69 17.13 29.11
CA ASP A 136 19.87 15.84 29.76
C ASP A 136 19.06 14.71 29.08
N VAL A 137 19.27 14.54 27.77
CA VAL A 137 18.62 13.54 26.92
C VAL A 137 19.64 12.90 25.99
N LYS A 138 19.35 11.68 25.52
CA LYS A 138 20.25 10.96 24.59
C LYS A 138 19.71 10.85 23.17
N ARG A 139 18.40 11.05 22.99
CA ARG A 139 17.71 10.83 21.71
C ARG A 139 16.97 12.07 21.26
N ARG A 140 16.92 12.28 19.94
CA ARG A 140 16.20 13.38 19.29
C ARG A 140 14.73 13.45 19.72
N THR A 141 14.03 12.32 19.75
CA THR A 141 12.61 12.28 20.17
C THR A 141 12.44 12.72 21.63
N GLN A 142 13.36 12.32 22.51
CA GLN A 142 13.34 12.74 23.93
C GLN A 142 13.60 14.24 24.05
N ALA A 143 14.52 14.79 23.26
CA ALA A 143 14.79 16.23 23.23
C ALA A 143 13.54 17.03 22.84
N ILE A 144 12.83 16.59 21.80
CA ILE A 144 11.59 17.23 21.34
C ILE A 144 10.51 17.13 22.43
N GLU A 145 10.31 15.96 23.03
CA GLU A 145 9.31 15.77 24.08
C GLU A 145 9.62 16.64 25.31
N LYS A 146 10.87 16.66 25.77
CA LYS A 146 11.30 17.46 26.92
C LYS A 146 11.16 18.95 26.62
N ALA A 147 11.57 19.41 25.43
CA ALA A 147 11.42 20.80 25.02
C ALA A 147 9.95 21.26 24.98
N LYS A 148 9.01 20.39 24.57
CA LYS A 148 7.57 20.68 24.66
C LYS A 148 7.09 20.82 26.11
N ARG A 149 7.50 19.91 27.00
CA ARG A 149 7.17 20.01 28.44
C ARG A 149 7.70 21.29 29.07
N LEU A 150 8.86 21.76 28.61
CA LEU A 150 9.51 22.99 29.06
C LEU A 150 8.99 24.26 28.39
N LYS A 151 8.00 24.15 27.49
CA LYS A 151 7.48 25.28 26.70
C LYS A 151 8.58 26.02 25.91
N LEU A 152 9.55 25.26 25.40
CA LEU A 152 10.56 25.73 24.43
C LEU A 152 10.13 25.49 22.99
N LEU A 153 9.17 24.57 22.80
CA LEU A 153 8.52 24.29 21.53
C LEU A 153 6.99 24.30 21.71
N PRO A 154 6.23 24.67 20.67
CA PRO A 154 4.78 24.56 20.65
C PRO A 154 4.28 23.09 20.63
#